data_AF-H6LDU7-F1
#
_entry.id   AF-H6LDU7-F1
#
_cell.length_a   1.000
_cell.length_b   1.000
_cell.length_c   1.000
_cell.angle_alpha   90.00
_cell.angle_beta   90.00
_cell.angle_gamma   90.00
#
_symmetry.space_group_name_H-M   'P 1'
#
loop_
_entity.id
_entity.type
_entity.pdbx_description
1 polymer ?
#
loop_
_entity_poly.entity_id
_entity_poly.type
_entity_poly.pdbx_seq_one_letter_code
_entity_poly.pdbx_strand_id
1 'polypeptide(L)'
;MTNNICIDDFLADDSIQNKERRIIIVLESPHVNEFEIGGNPIPAIGATGYALENKFSEIFDNYLKSKDSDIRFDDGYYHVFIMNAIEYQCSLGFSTSRYRDIVFKSLWEQNEIIDSFSSRLSKYNPIITISLCTKGNKTNFKKIALDSFDYCKDKKLTMRNMVINEIVSNSDLNQEHKIIRGCHPSSWNRRKAFRKFQKI
;
A
#
# COMPACT_ATOMS: atom_id res chain seq x y z
N MET A 1 13.25 -10.28 -24.43
CA MET A 1 13.30 -8.81 -24.34
C MET A 1 13.07 -8.47 -22.89
N THR A 2 14.09 -7.93 -22.23
CA THR A 2 14.13 -7.65 -20.79
C THR A 2 13.48 -6.29 -20.50
N ASN A 3 12.40 -6.28 -19.73
CA ASN A 3 11.73 -5.05 -19.29
C ASN A 3 12.49 -4.47 -18.10
N ASN A 4 13.18 -3.35 -18.31
CA ASN A 4 13.79 -2.56 -17.24
C ASN A 4 12.71 -1.64 -16.64
N ILE A 5 12.41 -1.84 -15.36
CA ILE A 5 11.64 -0.89 -14.55
C ILE A 5 12.66 0.15 -14.07
N CYS A 6 12.51 1.42 -14.45
CA CYS A 6 13.23 2.52 -13.82
C CYS A 6 12.39 3.08 -12.69
N ILE A 7 12.99 3.16 -11.50
CA ILE A 7 12.47 3.87 -10.34
C ILE A 7 13.26 5.18 -10.33
N ASP A 8 12.71 6.24 -10.93
CA ASP A 8 13.37 7.54 -11.01
C ASP A 8 12.82 8.53 -9.98
N ASP A 9 13.75 9.25 -9.35
CA ASP A 9 13.50 10.39 -8.47
C ASP A 9 13.06 11.63 -9.28
N PHE A 10 12.18 12.41 -8.65
CA PHE A 10 11.35 13.47 -9.18
C PHE A 10 12.10 14.63 -9.87
N LEU A 11 11.80 14.91 -11.14
CA LEU A 11 11.91 16.24 -11.75
C LEU A 11 10.68 16.48 -12.63
N ALA A 12 9.80 17.39 -12.20
CA ALA A 12 8.63 17.80 -12.97
C ALA A 12 9.06 18.78 -14.08
N ASP A 13 8.88 18.37 -15.34
CA ASP A 13 8.87 19.27 -16.50
C ASP A 13 7.40 19.44 -16.93
N ASP A 14 6.87 20.64 -16.72
CA ASP A 14 5.46 21.03 -16.96
C ASP A 14 5.09 21.13 -18.47
N SER A 15 5.95 20.70 -19.40
CA SER A 15 5.75 20.91 -20.84
C SER A 15 5.19 19.72 -21.63
N ILE A 16 4.80 18.61 -21.00
CA ILE A 16 4.10 17.50 -21.68
C ILE A 16 2.75 17.24 -21.03
N GLN A 17 1.66 17.49 -21.77
CA GLN A 17 0.28 17.03 -21.46
C GLN A 17 0.15 15.50 -21.53
N ASN A 18 1.06 14.74 -20.92
CA ASN A 18 0.81 13.35 -20.61
C ASN A 18 0.14 13.34 -19.24
N LYS A 19 -1.12 12.89 -19.16
CA LYS A 19 -1.63 12.33 -17.89
C LYS A 19 -0.62 11.25 -17.50
N GLU A 20 0.31 11.56 -16.61
CA GLU A 20 1.32 10.60 -16.20
C GLU A 20 0.62 9.33 -15.72
N ARG A 21 0.98 8.20 -16.31
CA ARG A 21 0.34 6.91 -16.03
C ARG A 21 0.92 6.36 -14.73
N ARG A 22 0.37 6.82 -13.61
CA ARG A 22 0.90 6.53 -12.27
C ARG A 22 0.18 5.35 -11.63
N ILE A 23 0.96 4.39 -11.14
CA ILE A 23 0.54 3.26 -10.31
C ILE A 23 1.04 3.52 -8.90
N ILE A 24 0.15 3.47 -7.92
CA ILE A 24 0.50 3.66 -6.51
C ILE A 24 0.34 2.35 -5.76
N ILE A 25 1.43 1.90 -5.14
CA ILE A 25 1.46 0.74 -4.26
C ILE A 25 1.36 1.23 -2.82
N VAL A 26 0.31 0.82 -2.12
CA VAL A 26 0.07 1.19 -0.73
C VAL A 26 0.44 0.05 0.20
N LEU A 27 1.36 0.32 1.11
CA LEU A 27 1.74 -0.54 2.24
C LEU A 27 1.10 -0.03 3.54
N GLU A 28 1.21 -0.81 4.61
CA GLU A 28 0.63 -0.45 5.92
C GLU A 28 1.29 0.77 6.58
N SER A 29 2.33 0.54 7.36
CA SER A 29 3.09 1.53 8.12
C SER A 29 4.56 1.15 8.04
N PRO A 30 5.48 2.11 8.09
CA PRO A 30 6.90 1.83 8.00
C PRO A 30 7.40 0.94 9.15
N HIS A 31 8.37 0.09 8.82
CA HIS A 31 9.21 -0.69 9.73
C HIS A 31 10.32 0.18 10.32
N VAL A 32 10.97 -0.29 11.40
CA VAL A 32 12.04 0.45 12.08
C VAL A 32 13.17 0.84 11.12
N ASN A 33 13.56 -0.07 10.22
CA ASN A 33 14.64 0.15 9.27
C ASN A 33 14.32 1.23 8.23
N GLU A 34 13.04 1.53 7.99
CA GLU A 34 12.63 2.57 7.03
C GLU A 34 12.97 3.98 7.52
N PHE A 35 13.28 4.15 8.81
CA PHE A 35 13.68 5.44 9.43
C PHE A 35 15.19 5.62 9.58
N GLU A 36 16.01 4.62 9.21
CA GLU A 36 17.46 4.64 9.45
C GLU A 36 18.19 5.74 8.66
N ILE A 37 17.56 6.29 7.61
CA ILE A 37 18.14 7.30 6.73
C ILE A 37 17.29 8.57 6.80
N GLY A 38 17.76 9.57 7.56
CA GLY A 38 17.22 10.94 7.47
C GLY A 38 15.90 11.21 8.20
N GLY A 39 15.44 10.32 9.09
CA GLY A 39 14.29 10.55 9.98
C GLY A 39 12.91 10.51 9.33
N ASN A 40 12.83 10.65 8.00
CA ASN A 40 11.62 10.38 7.22
C ASN A 40 11.60 8.90 6.79
N PRO A 41 10.44 8.22 6.87
CA PRO A 41 10.36 6.83 6.46
C PRO A 41 10.51 6.72 4.94
N ILE A 42 11.42 5.87 4.48
CA ILE A 42 11.53 5.51 3.06
C ILE A 42 10.75 4.20 2.85
N PRO A 43 9.60 4.23 2.14
CA PRO A 43 8.75 3.06 1.99
C PRO A 43 9.48 1.84 1.44
N ALA A 44 9.20 0.68 2.05
CA ALA A 44 9.65 -0.63 1.59
C ALA A 44 11.17 -0.88 1.63
N ILE A 45 11.98 -0.11 2.37
CA ILE A 45 13.41 -0.47 2.54
C ILE A 45 13.56 -1.91 3.06
N GLY A 46 14.50 -2.66 2.46
CA GLY A 46 14.84 -4.02 2.85
C GLY A 46 14.06 -5.09 2.07
N ALA A 47 13.63 -6.14 2.79
CA ALA A 47 13.08 -7.35 2.15
C ALA A 47 11.79 -7.09 1.34
N THR A 48 10.97 -6.12 1.76
CA THR A 48 9.74 -5.75 1.06
C THR A 48 10.07 -5.10 -0.30
N GLY A 49 10.99 -4.13 -0.32
CA GLY A 49 11.46 -3.46 -1.53
C GLY A 49 12.16 -4.41 -2.48
N TYR A 50 13.05 -5.26 -1.97
CA TYR A 50 13.69 -6.31 -2.77
C TYR A 50 12.65 -7.22 -3.44
N ALA A 51 11.58 -7.59 -2.73
CA ALA A 51 10.50 -8.40 -3.30
C ALA A 51 9.71 -7.64 -4.37
N LEU A 52 9.46 -6.33 -4.16
CA LEU A 52 8.81 -5.46 -5.15
C LEU A 52 9.63 -5.37 -6.42
N GLU A 53 10.88 -4.94 -6.31
CA GLU A 53 11.81 -4.76 -7.44
C GLU A 53 11.94 -6.02 -8.30
N ASN A 54 12.13 -7.18 -7.66
CA ASN A 54 12.43 -8.42 -8.38
C ASN A 54 11.20 -9.15 -8.93
N LYS A 55 9.98 -8.83 -8.47
CA LYS A 55 8.80 -9.69 -8.75
C LYS A 55 7.55 -8.94 -9.11
N PHE A 56 7.48 -7.63 -8.87
CA PHE A 56 6.27 -6.87 -9.10
C PHE A 56 5.80 -7.00 -10.55
N SER A 57 6.65 -6.69 -11.53
CA SER A 57 6.27 -6.77 -12.95
C SER A 57 5.80 -8.15 -13.38
N GLU A 58 6.52 -9.21 -13.01
CA GLU A 58 6.11 -10.57 -13.36
C GLU A 58 4.73 -10.92 -12.76
N ILE A 59 4.51 -10.59 -11.48
CA ILE A 59 3.24 -10.87 -10.80
C ILE A 59 2.11 -10.02 -11.40
N PHE A 60 2.40 -8.76 -11.71
CA PHE A 60 1.44 -7.83 -12.27
C PHE A 60 1.05 -8.23 -13.68
N ASP A 61 2.01 -8.49 -14.57
CA ASP A 61 1.77 -8.98 -15.94
C ASP A 61 0.94 -10.27 -15.95
N ASN A 62 1.23 -11.20 -15.03
CA ASN A 62 0.46 -12.43 -14.89
C ASN A 62 -0.98 -12.15 -14.45
N TYR A 63 -1.21 -11.17 -13.58
CA TYR A 63 -2.55 -10.75 -13.19
C TYR A 63 -3.30 -10.14 -14.38
N LEU A 64 -2.65 -9.24 -15.14
CA LEU A 64 -3.26 -8.59 -16.31
C LEU A 64 -3.68 -9.58 -17.41
N LYS A 65 -2.91 -10.66 -17.59
CA LYS A 65 -3.21 -11.74 -18.54
C LYS A 65 -4.22 -12.76 -18.01
N SER A 66 -4.53 -12.73 -16.72
CA SER A 66 -5.45 -13.67 -16.10
C SER A 66 -6.91 -13.32 -16.41
N LYS A 67 -7.79 -14.33 -16.36
CA LYS A 67 -9.24 -14.13 -16.50
C LYS A 67 -9.85 -13.27 -15.39
N ASP A 68 -9.11 -13.07 -14.30
CA ASP A 68 -9.54 -12.28 -13.14
C ASP A 68 -9.24 -10.78 -13.30
N SER A 69 -8.58 -10.38 -14.40
CA SER A 69 -8.36 -8.97 -14.76
C SER A 69 -9.28 -8.55 -15.89
N ASP A 70 -10.08 -7.50 -15.65
CA ASP A 70 -10.76 -6.73 -16.69
C ASP A 70 -10.06 -5.39 -16.97
N ILE A 71 -8.90 -5.17 -16.34
CA ILE A 71 -8.09 -3.97 -16.53
C ILE A 71 -7.31 -4.13 -17.83
N ARG A 72 -7.51 -3.18 -18.73
CA ARG A 72 -6.74 -3.05 -19.98
C ARG A 72 -5.72 -1.94 -19.82
N PHE A 73 -4.53 -2.20 -20.33
CA PHE A 73 -3.42 -1.26 -20.37
C PHE A 73 -3.19 -0.85 -21.80
N ASP A 74 -2.99 0.45 -22.00
CA ASP A 74 -2.41 0.93 -23.23
C ASP A 74 -0.89 0.69 -23.16
N ASP A 75 -0.29 0.38 -24.29
CA ASP A 75 1.17 0.30 -24.39
C ASP A 75 1.80 1.63 -23.93
N GLY A 76 2.88 1.55 -23.17
CA GLY A 76 3.61 2.72 -22.70
C GLY A 76 4.33 2.53 -21.36
N TYR A 77 4.89 3.62 -20.86
CA TYR A 77 5.59 3.67 -19.57
C TYR A 77 4.63 4.06 -18.45
N TYR A 78 4.80 3.40 -17.30
CA TYR A 78 4.01 3.63 -16.10
C TYR A 78 4.96 3.95 -14.94
N HIS A 79 4.73 5.06 -14.25
CA HIS A 79 5.49 5.42 -13.07
C HIS A 79 4.91 4.69 -11.85
N VAL A 80 5.74 3.94 -11.14
CA VAL A 80 5.31 3.19 -9.95
C VAL A 80 5.84 3.90 -8.71
N PHE A 81 4.93 4.37 -7.85
CA PHE A 81 5.30 4.91 -6.55
C PHE A 81 4.85 3.97 -5.44
N ILE A 82 5.60 3.98 -4.33
CA ILE A 82 5.30 3.22 -3.13
C ILE A 82 5.05 4.20 -2.01
N MET A 83 3.95 4.02 -1.28
CA MET A 83 3.64 4.82 -0.11
C MET A 83 3.17 3.94 1.05
N ASN A 84 3.40 4.41 2.28
CA ASN A 84 2.76 3.86 3.45
C ASN A 84 1.41 4.54 3.69
N ALA A 85 0.40 3.77 4.13
CA ALA A 85 -0.90 4.29 4.49
C ALA A 85 -0.80 5.23 5.70
N ILE A 86 -0.05 4.81 6.73
CA ILE A 86 0.37 5.66 7.86
C ILE A 86 1.87 5.89 7.78
N GLU A 87 2.34 7.13 7.92
CA GLU A 87 3.77 7.49 7.86
C GLU A 87 4.50 7.29 9.21
N TYR A 88 3.76 7.04 10.29
CA TYR A 88 4.33 6.73 11.61
C TYR A 88 4.67 5.24 11.79
N GLN A 89 5.70 4.97 12.59
CA GLN A 89 6.05 3.60 12.97
C GLN A 89 5.04 2.99 13.95
N CYS A 90 4.02 2.30 13.45
CA CYS A 90 2.98 1.71 14.31
C CYS A 90 3.51 0.59 15.23
N SER A 91 4.67 -0.01 14.95
CA SER A 91 5.25 -1.03 15.82
C SER A 91 5.96 -0.46 17.06
N LEU A 92 6.14 0.87 17.15
CA LEU A 92 6.81 1.57 18.26
C LEU A 92 8.22 1.02 18.57
N GLY A 93 8.97 0.60 17.56
CA GLY A 93 10.29 -0.03 17.73
C GLY A 93 10.25 -1.52 18.11
N PHE A 94 9.08 -2.10 18.40
CA PHE A 94 8.94 -3.51 18.76
C PHE A 94 8.62 -4.40 17.56
N SER A 95 8.56 -5.72 17.81
CA SER A 95 8.05 -6.68 16.84
C SER A 95 6.64 -6.31 16.37
N THR A 96 6.39 -6.47 15.07
CA THR A 96 5.11 -6.11 14.42
C THR A 96 3.92 -6.91 14.95
N SER A 97 4.14 -8.00 15.68
CA SER A 97 3.09 -8.79 16.33
C SER A 97 2.57 -8.18 17.63
N ARG A 98 3.26 -7.20 18.22
CA ARG A 98 2.93 -6.68 19.55
C ARG A 98 2.00 -5.46 19.50
N TYR A 99 2.43 -4.37 18.85
CA TYR A 99 1.72 -3.09 18.91
C TYR A 99 1.14 -2.62 17.57
N ARG A 100 1.76 -3.03 16.44
CA ARG A 100 1.46 -2.49 15.11
C ARG A 100 -0.03 -2.42 14.81
N ASP A 101 -0.75 -3.52 14.99
CA ASP A 101 -2.14 -3.59 14.56
C ASP A 101 -3.07 -2.74 15.44
N ILE A 102 -2.76 -2.57 16.73
CA ILE A 102 -3.55 -1.72 17.65
C ILE A 102 -3.27 -0.26 17.33
N VAL A 103 -2.00 0.11 17.28
CA VAL A 103 -1.58 1.50 17.00
C VAL A 103 -2.06 1.94 15.63
N PHE A 104 -1.91 1.10 14.59
CA PHE A 104 -2.41 1.39 13.25
C PHE A 104 -3.92 1.67 13.28
N LYS A 105 -4.69 0.80 13.93
CA LYS A 105 -6.15 0.96 13.99
C LYS A 105 -6.56 2.23 14.73
N SER A 106 -5.95 2.50 15.88
CA SER A 106 -6.25 3.70 16.66
C SER A 106 -5.85 4.98 15.93
N LEU A 107 -4.73 4.99 15.21
CA LEU A 107 -4.35 6.13 14.36
C LEU A 107 -5.32 6.30 13.19
N TRP A 108 -5.71 5.22 12.53
CA TRP A 108 -6.63 5.27 11.39
C TRP A 108 -8.06 5.71 11.76
N GLU A 109 -8.39 5.82 13.05
CA GLU A 109 -9.67 6.41 13.51
C GLU A 109 -9.61 7.95 13.63
N GLN A 110 -8.42 8.54 13.47
CA GLN A 110 -8.25 9.99 13.50
C GLN A 110 -8.42 10.56 12.09
N ASN A 111 -9.29 11.56 11.95
CA ASN A 111 -9.58 12.20 10.66
C ASN A 111 -8.31 12.78 10.04
N GLU A 112 -7.40 13.32 10.84
CA GLU A 112 -6.14 13.91 10.37
C GLU A 112 -5.24 12.86 9.68
N ILE A 113 -5.28 11.61 10.13
CA ILE A 113 -4.53 10.51 9.53
C ILE A 113 -5.16 10.09 8.20
N ILE A 114 -6.49 10.00 8.17
CA ILE A 114 -7.26 9.69 6.95
C ILE A 114 -7.04 10.79 5.90
N ASP A 115 -7.23 12.05 6.28
CA ASP A 115 -7.09 13.22 5.42
C ASP A 115 -5.66 13.34 4.87
N SER A 116 -4.64 13.07 5.70
CA SER A 116 -3.24 13.03 5.25
C SER A 116 -3.01 11.94 4.21
N PHE A 117 -3.54 10.73 4.42
CA PHE A 117 -3.46 9.65 3.45
C PHE A 117 -4.15 10.03 2.13
N SER A 118 -5.39 10.51 2.20
CA SER A 118 -6.21 10.90 1.06
C SER A 118 -5.60 12.06 0.27
N SER A 119 -5.04 13.06 0.96
CA SER A 119 -4.31 14.17 0.34
C SER A 119 -3.05 13.70 -0.39
N ARG A 120 -2.26 12.80 0.20
CA ARG A 120 -1.07 12.24 -0.46
C ARG A 120 -1.45 11.39 -1.66
N LEU A 121 -2.44 10.52 -1.54
CA LEU A 121 -2.90 9.66 -2.63
C LEU A 121 -3.42 10.49 -3.81
N SER A 122 -4.24 11.51 -3.56
CA SER A 122 -4.81 12.38 -4.59
C SER A 122 -3.76 13.23 -5.31
N LYS A 123 -2.71 13.70 -4.62
CA LYS A 123 -1.58 14.43 -5.25
C LYS A 123 -0.90 13.62 -6.36
N TYR A 124 -0.84 12.30 -6.20
CA TYR A 124 -0.28 11.45 -7.25
C TYR A 124 -1.22 11.29 -8.44
N ASN A 125 -2.52 11.57 -8.34
CA ASN A 125 -3.52 11.35 -9.40
C ASN A 125 -3.36 9.97 -10.08
N PRO A 126 -3.42 8.86 -9.32
CA PRO A 126 -3.17 7.53 -9.86
C PRO A 126 -4.27 7.08 -10.82
N ILE A 127 -3.84 6.38 -11.88
CA ILE A 127 -4.77 5.58 -12.68
C ILE A 127 -5.00 4.20 -12.05
N ILE A 128 -4.07 3.74 -11.21
CA ILE A 128 -4.17 2.47 -10.49
C ILE A 128 -3.65 2.62 -9.07
N THR A 129 -4.41 2.14 -8.10
CA THR A 129 -3.95 1.99 -6.72
C THR A 129 -4.00 0.52 -6.31
N ILE A 130 -2.89 0.03 -5.80
CA ILE A 130 -2.69 -1.35 -5.38
C ILE A 130 -2.47 -1.39 -3.87
N SER A 131 -3.46 -1.86 -3.11
CA SER A 131 -3.29 -2.06 -1.67
C SER A 131 -2.64 -3.41 -1.39
N LEU A 132 -1.39 -3.37 -0.89
CA LEU A 132 -0.62 -4.54 -0.46
C LEU A 132 -0.60 -4.75 1.05
N CYS A 133 -1.35 -3.92 1.80
CA CYS A 133 -1.43 -3.95 3.25
C CYS A 133 -1.69 -5.36 3.80
N THR A 134 -1.06 -5.69 4.93
CA THR A 134 -1.40 -6.91 5.66
C THR A 134 -2.81 -6.85 6.27
N LYS A 135 -3.41 -8.01 6.56
CA LYS A 135 -4.69 -8.07 7.29
C LYS A 135 -4.54 -7.73 8.78
N GLY A 136 -3.31 -7.59 9.27
CA GLY A 136 -2.99 -7.71 10.70
C GLY A 136 -2.95 -9.16 11.17
N ASN A 137 -2.37 -9.34 12.35
CA ASN A 137 -2.42 -10.56 13.12
C ASN A 137 -3.77 -10.62 13.86
N LYS A 138 -4.29 -11.85 14.03
CA LYS A 138 -5.34 -12.11 15.02
C LYS A 138 -4.67 -12.12 16.39
N THR A 139 -4.18 -10.98 16.87
CA THR A 139 -3.52 -10.94 18.17
C THR A 139 -4.56 -11.30 19.23
N ASN A 140 -4.27 -12.31 20.05
CA ASN A 140 -5.01 -12.56 21.27
C ASN A 140 -4.78 -11.34 22.17
N PHE A 141 -5.69 -10.35 22.11
CA PHE A 141 -5.68 -9.09 22.86
C PHE A 141 -5.63 -9.26 24.40
N LYS A 142 -5.56 -10.50 24.91
CA LYS A 142 -5.61 -10.85 26.33
C LYS A 142 -4.41 -10.39 27.18
N LYS A 143 -3.40 -9.66 26.66
CA LYS A 143 -2.19 -9.39 27.44
C LYS A 143 -1.53 -8.02 27.32
N ILE A 144 -2.18 -7.04 26.70
CA ILE A 144 -1.71 -5.66 26.78
C ILE A 144 -2.87 -4.85 27.33
N ALA A 145 -2.81 -4.57 28.64
CA ALA A 145 -3.63 -3.55 29.28
C ALA A 145 -3.23 -2.19 28.68
N LEU A 146 -3.86 -1.84 27.56
CA LEU A 146 -3.90 -0.49 27.04
C LEU A 146 -5.30 0.02 27.37
N ASP A 147 -5.56 0.21 28.66
CA ASP A 147 -6.83 0.78 29.17
C ASP A 147 -6.99 2.26 28.76
N SER A 148 -6.03 2.82 28.03
CA SER A 148 -5.94 4.24 27.66
C SER A 148 -6.11 4.50 26.16
N PHE A 149 -6.13 3.48 25.31
CA PHE A 149 -6.42 3.64 23.90
C PHE A 149 -7.87 3.25 23.66
N ASP A 150 -8.69 4.22 23.24
CA ASP A 150 -10.04 3.97 22.76
C ASP A 150 -9.94 2.96 21.62
N TYR A 151 -10.25 1.71 21.95
CA TYR A 151 -9.96 0.59 21.09
C TYR A 151 -10.96 0.55 19.95
N CYS A 152 -10.46 0.40 18.72
CA CYS A 152 -11.26 0.36 17.51
C CYS A 152 -12.50 -0.53 17.68
N LYS A 153 -13.68 0.10 17.60
CA LYS A 153 -14.97 -0.52 17.96
C LYS A 153 -15.31 -1.71 17.09
N ASP A 154 -14.77 -1.80 15.87
CA ASP A 154 -14.96 -2.93 14.97
C ASP A 154 -13.75 -3.89 14.92
N LYS A 155 -13.82 -4.93 15.76
CA LYS A 155 -12.83 -6.03 15.81
C LYS A 155 -12.71 -6.81 14.49
N LYS A 156 -13.67 -6.71 13.57
CA LYS A 156 -13.67 -7.45 12.30
C LYS A 156 -12.94 -6.70 11.18
N LEU A 157 -12.75 -5.39 11.30
CA LEU A 157 -12.08 -4.60 10.28
C LEU A 157 -10.58 -4.88 10.31
N THR A 158 -10.02 -5.22 9.14
CA THR A 158 -8.58 -5.47 8.98
C THR A 158 -7.90 -4.20 8.48
N MET A 159 -6.61 -3.99 8.82
CA MET A 159 -5.86 -2.81 8.33
C MET A 159 -5.99 -2.65 6.82
N ARG A 160 -5.87 -3.76 6.07
CA ARG A 160 -6.14 -3.79 4.64
C ARG A 160 -7.52 -3.26 4.24
N ASN A 161 -8.59 -3.72 4.89
CA ASN A 161 -9.93 -3.28 4.52
C ASN A 161 -10.14 -1.80 4.87
N MET A 162 -9.56 -1.29 5.96
CA MET A 162 -9.60 0.13 6.30
C MET A 162 -9.01 1.00 5.19
N VAL A 163 -7.79 0.66 4.75
CA VAL A 163 -7.10 1.38 3.68
C VAL A 163 -7.84 1.24 2.34
N ILE A 164 -8.34 0.05 2.02
CA ILE A 164 -9.11 -0.18 0.79
C ILE A 164 -10.39 0.66 0.77
N ASN A 165 -11.14 0.68 1.87
CA ASN A 165 -12.37 1.46 1.95
C ASN A 165 -12.09 2.93 1.70
N GLU A 166 -10.98 3.44 2.25
CA GLU A 166 -10.57 4.83 2.04
C GLU A 166 -10.17 5.09 0.58
N ILE A 167 -9.39 4.20 -0.05
CA ILE A 167 -9.04 4.32 -1.47
C ILE A 167 -10.31 4.37 -2.33
N VAL A 168 -11.29 3.51 -2.04
CA VAL A 168 -12.58 3.48 -2.75
C VAL A 168 -13.32 4.81 -2.58
N SER A 169 -13.48 5.30 -1.35
CA SER A 169 -14.13 6.58 -1.07
C SER A 169 -13.45 7.77 -1.78
N ASN A 170 -12.13 7.72 -1.96
CA ASN A 170 -11.39 8.76 -2.71
C ASN A 170 -11.52 8.61 -4.23
N SER A 171 -11.71 7.38 -4.72
CA SER A 171 -11.75 7.07 -6.15
C SER A 171 -13.05 7.45 -6.85
N ASP A 172 -14.13 7.68 -6.09
CA ASP A 172 -15.44 8.10 -6.62
C ASP A 172 -15.38 9.44 -7.39
N LEU A 173 -14.22 10.12 -7.39
CA LEU A 173 -13.96 11.33 -8.16
C LEU A 173 -13.43 11.08 -9.59
N ASN A 174 -13.01 9.86 -9.97
CA ASN A 174 -12.39 9.60 -11.28
C ASN A 174 -12.77 8.22 -11.87
N GLN A 175 -13.67 8.17 -12.87
CA GLN A 175 -14.20 6.94 -13.47
C GLN A 175 -13.13 6.00 -14.10
N GLU A 176 -11.91 6.50 -14.33
CA GLU A 176 -10.80 5.74 -14.90
C GLU A 176 -9.94 5.01 -13.84
N HIS A 177 -10.03 5.41 -12.55
CA HIS A 177 -9.18 4.88 -11.48
C HIS A 177 -9.51 3.41 -11.18
N LYS A 178 -8.50 2.54 -11.23
CA LYS A 178 -8.64 1.11 -10.91
C LYS A 178 -8.04 0.80 -9.54
N ILE A 179 -8.77 0.03 -8.74
CA ILE A 179 -8.32 -0.40 -7.42
C ILE A 179 -8.07 -1.89 -7.42
N ILE A 180 -6.86 -2.27 -7.02
CA ILE A 180 -6.42 -3.66 -6.90
C ILE A 180 -6.07 -3.92 -5.44
N ARG A 181 -6.59 -5.02 -4.92
CA ARG A 181 -6.17 -5.60 -3.66
C ARG A 181 -5.13 -6.67 -3.91
N GLY A 182 -4.05 -6.68 -3.13
CA GLY A 182 -3.07 -7.75 -3.17
C GLY A 182 -2.73 -8.37 -1.82
N CYS A 183 -1.71 -9.23 -1.84
CA CYS A 183 -1.06 -9.73 -0.63
C CYS A 183 0.32 -9.12 -0.46
N HIS A 184 0.71 -8.88 0.79
CA HIS A 184 1.98 -8.28 1.14
C HIS A 184 3.17 -8.98 0.46
N PRO A 185 4.20 -8.25 -0.03
CA PRO A 185 5.32 -8.81 -0.78
C PRO A 185 6.05 -9.96 -0.08
N SER A 186 6.16 -9.93 1.25
CA SER A 186 6.72 -11.02 2.08
C SER A 186 6.00 -12.38 1.96
N SER A 187 4.85 -12.42 1.28
CA SER A 187 4.07 -13.65 1.02
C SER A 187 4.19 -14.15 -0.42
N TRP A 188 4.82 -13.43 -1.34
CA TRP A 188 4.79 -13.75 -2.78
C TRP A 188 5.50 -15.07 -3.15
N ASN A 189 6.47 -15.51 -2.34
CA ASN A 189 7.13 -16.82 -2.50
C ASN A 189 6.27 -18.00 -2.03
N ARG A 190 5.33 -17.77 -1.11
CA ARG A 190 4.58 -18.82 -0.40
C ARG A 190 3.16 -19.00 -0.91
N ARG A 191 2.65 -18.07 -1.72
CA ARG A 191 1.24 -18.05 -2.17
C ARG A 191 1.11 -18.34 -3.65
N LYS A 192 0.08 -19.12 -3.99
CA LYS A 192 -0.39 -19.35 -5.37
C LYS A 192 -0.73 -18.01 -6.05
N ALA A 193 -0.48 -17.90 -7.36
CA ALA A 193 -0.57 -16.65 -8.15
C ALA A 193 -1.92 -15.92 -8.01
N PHE A 194 -3.05 -16.62 -8.03
CA PHE A 194 -4.41 -16.05 -7.95
C PHE A 194 -4.77 -15.35 -6.63
N ARG A 195 -3.91 -15.44 -5.60
CA ARG A 195 -4.10 -14.72 -4.32
C ARG A 195 -3.24 -13.46 -4.21
N LYS A 196 -2.49 -13.13 -5.26
CA LYS A 196 -1.52 -12.03 -5.26
C LYS A 196 -2.15 -10.69 -5.61
N PHE A 197 -3.10 -10.67 -6.56
CA PHE A 197 -3.92 -9.52 -6.93
C PHE A 197 -5.38 -9.93 -7.17
N GLN A 198 -6.31 -9.04 -6.83
CA GLN A 198 -7.76 -9.16 -6.98
C GLN A 198 -8.34 -7.76 -7.17
N LYS A 199 -9.28 -7.58 -8.10
CA LYS A 199 -10.04 -6.33 -8.21
C LYS A 199 -10.96 -6.16 -7.01
N ILE A 200 -11.24 -4.90 -6.66
CA ILE A 200 -12.23 -4.50 -5.64
C ILE A 200 -13.50 -4.04 -6.34
#